data_AF-A0A9D9GWD8-F1
#
_entry.id   AF-A0A9D9GWD8-F1
#
_cell.length_a   1.000
_cell.length_b   1.000
_cell.length_c   1.000
_cell.angle_alpha   90.00
_cell.angle_beta   90.00
_cell.angle_gamma   90.00
#
_symmetry.space_group_name_H-M   'P 1'
#
loop_
_entity.id
_entity.type
_entity.pdbx_description
1 polymer ?
#
loop_
_entity_poly.entity_id
_entity_poly.type
_entity_poly.pdbx_seq_one_letter_code
_entity_poly.pdbx_strand_id
1 'polypeptide(L)'
;MDNNSYTLFGIDFGSNPGQRELIREINEDCQRKPVVFCSGSAGTGKTFAALAAALSLVRGKGAKRKYKTIYYVREPVEIGHRLGYLKGTEEDKYAPYLGPLLDNYQHLMNSARKEGSIPDKVRQPKRIKQALEDEEMMAKPYQKLPSDIVPLAPEFMRGRSFEDCIIIVDEAQNLTLDEMQTLVTRIGRFTKMVVLGSPNQIDIPGMDEEDNAFLISYKILEPTGLVGFVELTEPMRSSFVADFDMRFVEYKQAHRKGK
;
A
#
# COMPACT_ATOMS: atom_id res chain seq x y z
N MET A 1 -0.78 -28.92 6.34
CA MET A 1 -0.32 -27.67 5.71
C MET A 1 -0.56 -26.57 6.72
N ASP A 2 0.50 -25.96 7.25
CA ASP A 2 0.41 -25.08 8.40
C ASP A 2 -0.33 -23.78 8.05
N ASN A 3 -1.55 -23.62 8.58
CA ASN A 3 -2.30 -22.37 8.58
C ASN A 3 -1.54 -21.20 9.23
N ASN A 4 -0.43 -21.47 9.92
CA ASN A 4 0.35 -20.46 10.65
C ASN A 4 1.36 -19.68 9.79
N SER A 5 1.49 -20.00 8.49
CA SER A 5 2.48 -19.36 7.60
C SER A 5 2.05 -17.99 7.06
N TYR A 6 0.75 -17.67 7.10
CA TYR A 6 0.18 -16.43 6.57
C TYR A 6 -0.40 -15.53 7.68
N THR A 7 -0.13 -15.84 8.95
CA THR A 7 -0.40 -14.95 10.07
C THR A 7 0.74 -13.96 10.21
N LEU A 8 0.49 -12.69 9.93
CA LEU A 8 1.48 -11.62 10.06
C LEU A 8 0.97 -10.60 11.08
N PHE A 9 1.80 -10.26 12.07
CA PHE A 9 1.45 -9.25 13.09
C PHE A 9 0.14 -9.55 13.84
N GLY A 10 -0.16 -10.84 14.08
CA GLY A 10 -1.38 -11.30 14.74
C GLY A 10 -2.64 -11.25 13.90
N ILE A 11 -2.49 -11.14 12.58
CA ILE A 11 -3.59 -11.07 11.63
C ILE A 11 -3.49 -12.24 10.67
N ASP A 12 -4.56 -13.02 10.57
CA ASP A 12 -4.68 -14.17 9.67
C ASP A 12 -5.11 -13.72 8.27
N PHE A 13 -4.13 -13.59 7.38
CA PHE A 13 -4.36 -13.37 5.94
C PHE A 13 -4.62 -14.67 5.18
N GLY A 14 -4.42 -15.83 5.81
CA GLY A 14 -4.59 -17.15 5.19
C GLY A 14 -6.05 -17.51 4.94
N SER A 15 -6.97 -16.93 5.72
CA SER A 15 -8.42 -17.08 5.58
C SER A 15 -8.98 -16.46 4.30
N ASN A 16 -8.36 -15.40 3.78
CA ASN A 16 -8.72 -14.76 2.52
C ASN A 16 -7.78 -15.26 1.39
N PRO A 17 -8.28 -16.03 0.41
CA PRO A 17 -7.42 -16.64 -0.62
C PRO A 17 -6.61 -15.62 -1.43
N GLY A 18 -7.20 -14.47 -1.76
CA GLY A 18 -6.52 -13.42 -2.53
C GLY A 18 -5.38 -12.78 -1.75
N GLN A 19 -5.60 -12.44 -0.48
CA GLN A 19 -4.55 -11.84 0.37
C GLN A 19 -3.42 -12.83 0.64
N ARG A 20 -3.76 -14.10 0.87
CA ARG A 20 -2.77 -15.18 0.98
C ARG A 20 -1.91 -15.28 -0.28
N GLU A 21 -2.54 -15.23 -1.45
CA GLU A 21 -1.85 -15.28 -2.74
C GLU A 21 -0.95 -14.05 -2.94
N LEU A 22 -1.42 -12.85 -2.59
CA LEU A 22 -0.62 -11.63 -2.63
C LEU A 22 0.63 -11.75 -1.76
N ILE A 23 0.48 -12.21 -0.51
CA ILE A 23 1.62 -12.40 0.40
C ILE A 23 2.60 -13.44 -0.15
N ARG A 24 2.09 -14.53 -0.74
CA ARG A 24 2.92 -15.57 -1.39
C ARG A 24 3.76 -14.98 -2.51
N GLU A 25 3.12 -14.22 -3.40
CA GLU A 25 3.77 -13.60 -4.57
C GLU A 25 4.81 -12.53 -4.16
N ILE A 26 4.53 -11.75 -3.12
CA ILE A 26 5.48 -10.80 -2.53
C ILE A 26 6.70 -11.52 -1.92
N ASN A 27 6.47 -12.66 -1.26
CA ASN A 27 7.52 -13.46 -0.63
C ASN A 27 8.43 -14.19 -1.63
N GLU A 28 8.01 -14.32 -2.88
CA GLU A 28 8.77 -14.97 -3.93
C GLU A 28 10.12 -14.28 -4.18
N ASP A 29 11.13 -15.01 -4.67
CA ASP A 29 12.44 -14.44 -4.97
C ASP A 29 12.32 -13.26 -5.96
N CYS A 30 12.87 -12.10 -5.57
CA CYS A 30 12.93 -10.91 -6.41
C CYS A 30 13.76 -11.11 -7.69
N GLN A 31 14.68 -12.08 -7.74
CA GLN A 31 15.41 -12.40 -8.97
C GLN A 31 14.55 -13.13 -9.99
N ARG A 32 13.57 -13.91 -9.52
CA ARG A 32 12.63 -14.65 -10.38
C ARG A 32 11.41 -13.82 -10.74
N LYS A 33 10.90 -13.08 -9.77
CA LYS A 33 9.68 -12.28 -9.89
C LYS A 33 9.86 -10.91 -9.24
N PRO A 34 10.62 -9.98 -9.85
CA PRO A 34 10.90 -8.67 -9.28
C PRO A 34 9.65 -7.79 -9.08
N VAL A 35 8.59 -7.99 -9.88
CA VAL A 35 7.38 -7.15 -9.82
C VAL A 35 6.14 -8.00 -9.59
N VAL A 36 5.25 -7.52 -8.72
CA VAL A 36 3.93 -8.12 -8.48
C VAL A 36 2.88 -7.04 -8.63
N PHE A 37 1.94 -7.25 -9.55
CA PHE A 37 0.76 -6.41 -9.71
C PHE A 37 -0.37 -7.01 -8.87
N CYS A 38 -1.11 -6.15 -8.18
CA CYS A 38 -2.29 -6.54 -7.43
C CYS A 38 -3.47 -5.63 -7.75
N SER A 39 -4.52 -6.20 -8.33
CA SER A 39 -5.78 -5.53 -8.58
C SER A 39 -6.82 -5.85 -7.49
N GLY A 40 -7.82 -5.00 -7.35
CA GLY A 40 -8.99 -5.25 -6.51
C GLY A 40 -9.72 -3.95 -6.18
N SER A 41 -10.97 -4.03 -5.74
CA SER A 41 -11.74 -2.84 -5.37
C SER A 41 -11.28 -2.19 -4.06
N ALA A 42 -11.71 -0.96 -3.78
CA ALA A 42 -11.49 -0.34 -2.48
C ALA A 42 -12.04 -1.21 -1.33
N GLY A 43 -11.23 -1.42 -0.29
CA GLY A 43 -11.62 -2.19 0.89
C GLY A 43 -11.35 -3.70 0.81
N THR A 44 -10.69 -4.20 -0.23
CA THR A 44 -10.21 -5.60 -0.30
C THR A 44 -8.90 -5.85 0.45
N GLY A 45 -8.28 -4.79 0.99
CA GLY A 45 -7.10 -4.89 1.86
C GLY A 45 -5.75 -4.98 1.13
N LYS A 46 -5.67 -4.59 -0.15
CA LYS A 46 -4.43 -4.60 -0.97
C LYS A 46 -3.24 -3.97 -0.26
N THR A 47 -3.35 -2.68 0.08
CA THR A 47 -2.30 -1.91 0.77
C THR A 47 -1.95 -2.51 2.12
N PHE A 48 -2.97 -2.97 2.85
CA PHE A 48 -2.80 -3.53 4.18
C PHE A 48 -2.00 -4.85 4.17
N ALA A 49 -2.39 -5.79 3.30
CA ALA A 49 -1.69 -7.07 3.13
C ALA A 49 -0.28 -6.89 2.55
N ALA A 50 -0.11 -5.99 1.58
CA ALA A 50 1.20 -5.68 1.00
C ALA A 50 2.16 -5.08 2.03
N LEU A 51 1.67 -4.13 2.85
CA LEU A 51 2.44 -3.52 3.93
C LEU A 51 2.83 -4.54 5.00
N ALA A 52 1.90 -5.43 5.38
CA ALA A 52 2.18 -6.52 6.32
C ALA A 52 3.29 -7.46 5.79
N ALA A 53 3.18 -7.88 4.52
CA ALA A 53 4.20 -8.71 3.87
C ALA A 53 5.55 -7.99 3.85
N ALA A 54 5.58 -6.74 3.40
CA ALA A 54 6.80 -5.93 3.33
C ALA A 54 7.47 -5.76 4.70
N LEU A 55 6.71 -5.43 5.73
CA LEU A 55 7.22 -5.33 7.10
C LEU A 55 7.78 -6.66 7.61
N SER A 56 7.15 -7.78 7.29
CA SER A 56 7.66 -9.10 7.68
C SER A 56 9.02 -9.41 7.03
N LEU A 57 9.22 -8.98 5.77
CA LEU A 57 10.45 -9.17 5.00
C LEU A 57 11.56 -8.18 5.39
N VAL A 58 11.20 -7.02 5.94
CA VAL A 58 12.18 -6.01 6.42
C VAL A 58 12.56 -6.23 7.88
N ARG A 59 11.59 -6.63 8.72
CA ARG A 59 11.77 -6.81 10.18
C ARG A 59 11.94 -8.27 10.59
N GLY A 60 11.94 -9.19 9.64
CA GLY A 60 12.24 -10.60 9.88
C GLY A 60 13.60 -10.80 10.56
N LYS A 61 13.80 -11.99 11.15
CA LYS A 61 15.09 -12.39 11.74
C LYS A 61 15.79 -13.43 10.86
N GLY A 62 17.12 -13.37 10.79
CA GLY A 62 17.93 -14.31 10.00
C GLY A 62 17.50 -14.35 8.54
N ALA A 63 17.32 -15.55 7.98
CA ALA A 63 16.92 -15.76 6.59
C ALA A 63 15.53 -15.20 6.21
N LYS A 64 14.69 -14.83 7.19
CA LYS A 64 13.40 -14.18 6.91
C LYS A 64 13.54 -12.70 6.55
N ARG A 65 14.66 -12.06 6.91
CA ARG A 65 14.94 -10.67 6.52
C ARG A 65 15.51 -10.65 5.11
N LYS A 66 14.74 -10.15 4.15
CA LYS A 66 15.14 -10.04 2.74
C LYS A 66 15.53 -8.62 2.33
N TYR A 67 14.92 -7.61 2.97
CA TYR A 67 15.10 -6.21 2.60
C TYR A 67 15.48 -5.35 3.80
N LYS A 68 16.03 -4.16 3.53
CA LYS A 68 16.42 -3.16 4.53
C LYS A 68 15.36 -2.10 4.73
N THR A 69 14.66 -1.72 3.66
CA THR A 69 13.79 -0.54 3.64
C THR A 69 12.53 -0.81 2.81
N ILE A 70 11.42 -0.24 3.24
CA ILE A 70 10.17 -0.13 2.50
C ILE A 70 10.10 1.26 1.91
N TYR A 71 10.03 1.39 0.59
CA TYR A 71 9.66 2.63 -0.07
C TYR A 71 8.17 2.58 -0.38
N TYR A 72 7.39 3.51 0.16
CA TYR A 72 5.97 3.62 -0.14
C TYR A 72 5.76 4.79 -1.10
N VAL A 73 5.23 4.49 -2.28
CA VAL A 73 5.08 5.43 -3.38
C VAL A 73 3.60 5.60 -3.65
N ARG A 74 3.13 6.85 -3.68
CA ARG A 74 1.73 7.17 -3.98
C ARG A 74 1.68 8.51 -4.71
N GLU A 75 0.85 8.59 -5.75
CA GLU A 75 0.60 9.85 -6.43
C GLU A 75 -0.31 10.74 -5.58
N PRO A 76 0.06 12.01 -5.30
CA PRO A 76 -0.83 12.95 -4.63
C PRO A 76 -1.96 13.39 -5.57
N VAL A 77 -3.11 12.73 -5.48
CA VAL A 77 -4.30 13.09 -6.27
C VAL A 77 -5.05 14.26 -5.62
N GLU A 78 -5.23 15.37 -6.33
CA GLU A 78 -6.06 16.50 -5.86
C GLU A 78 -7.55 16.18 -6.03
N ILE A 79 -8.32 16.11 -4.93
CA ILE A 79 -9.77 15.84 -5.01
C ILE A 79 -10.55 17.16 -5.18
N GLY A 80 -11.27 17.27 -6.31
CA GLY A 80 -12.48 18.08 -6.48
C GLY A 80 -12.30 19.60 -6.70
N HIS A 81 -11.48 20.28 -5.92
CA HIS A 81 -11.14 21.69 -6.10
C HIS A 81 -9.64 21.83 -5.91
N ARG A 82 -8.95 22.56 -6.81
CA ARG A 82 -7.54 22.97 -6.66
C ARG A 82 -7.33 23.35 -5.20
N LEU A 83 -6.74 22.44 -4.41
CA LEU A 83 -6.27 22.76 -3.09
C LEU A 83 -5.16 23.75 -3.38
N GLY A 84 -5.48 25.05 -3.28
CA GLY A 84 -4.51 26.10 -3.49
C GLY A 84 -3.25 25.73 -2.72
N TYR A 85 -2.08 25.93 -3.35
CA TYR A 85 -0.76 25.54 -2.86
C TYR A 85 -0.70 25.37 -1.33
N LEU A 86 -0.68 24.12 -0.86
CA LEU A 86 -0.43 23.83 0.55
C LEU A 86 0.87 24.55 0.95
N LYS A 87 0.77 25.54 1.84
CA LYS A 87 1.93 26.31 2.31
C LYS A 87 2.78 25.42 3.22
N GLY A 88 4.06 25.25 2.91
CA GLY A 88 4.97 24.42 3.70
C GLY A 88 6.08 23.79 2.85
N THR A 89 6.86 22.89 3.45
CA THR A 89 7.84 22.07 2.72
C THR A 89 7.13 21.07 1.81
N GLU A 90 7.84 20.42 0.88
CA GLU A 90 7.24 19.37 0.03
C GLU A 90 6.65 18.23 0.86
N GLU A 91 7.31 17.89 1.97
CA GLU A 91 6.84 16.92 2.96
C GLU A 91 5.48 17.33 3.56
N ASP A 92 5.26 18.62 3.79
CA ASP A 92 3.99 19.15 4.32
C ASP A 92 2.84 19.02 3.33
N LYS A 93 3.15 19.12 2.04
CA LYS A 93 2.17 18.91 0.97
C LYS A 93 1.83 17.44 0.81
N TYR A 94 2.80 16.55 1.04
CA TYR A 94 2.62 15.10 0.91
C TYR A 94 1.95 14.47 2.15
N ALA A 95 2.07 15.10 3.31
CA ALA A 95 1.56 14.61 4.59
C ALA A 95 0.10 14.12 4.59
N PRO A 96 -0.87 14.82 3.96
CA PRO A 96 -2.28 14.37 3.95
C PRO A 96 -2.47 13.00 3.30
N TYR A 97 -1.63 12.66 2.31
CA TYR A 97 -1.71 11.41 1.56
C TYR A 97 -1.15 10.20 2.32
N LEU A 98 -0.42 10.46 3.41
CA LEU A 98 0.21 9.45 4.26
C LEU A 98 -0.68 8.94 5.39
N GLY A 99 -1.82 9.58 5.65
CA GLY A 99 -2.78 9.14 6.67
C GLY A 99 -3.12 7.66 6.56
N PRO A 100 -3.58 7.16 5.39
CA PRO A 100 -3.90 5.75 5.21
C PRO A 100 -2.72 4.80 5.44
N LEU A 101 -1.51 5.19 5.04
CA LEU A 101 -0.29 4.41 5.31
C LEU A 101 -0.04 4.31 6.82
N LEU A 102 -0.11 5.43 7.53
CA LEU A 102 0.10 5.50 8.97
C LEU A 102 -0.95 4.67 9.73
N ASP A 103 -2.22 4.76 9.34
CA ASP A 103 -3.32 4.01 9.95
C ASP A 103 -3.11 2.50 9.81
N ASN A 104 -2.76 2.05 8.59
CA ASN A 104 -2.45 0.64 8.32
C ASN A 104 -1.25 0.17 9.16
N TYR A 105 -0.19 0.97 9.23
CA TYR A 105 0.98 0.66 10.05
C TYR A 105 0.63 0.54 11.53
N GLN A 106 -0.08 1.52 12.09
CA GLN A 106 -0.49 1.52 13.49
C GLN A 106 -1.40 0.33 13.81
N HIS A 107 -2.31 -0.03 12.92
CA HIS A 107 -3.16 -1.20 13.08
C HIS A 107 -2.34 -2.48 13.16
N LEU A 108 -1.39 -2.70 12.25
CA LEU A 108 -0.48 -3.85 12.29
C LEU A 108 0.32 -3.91 13.60
N MET A 109 0.88 -2.78 14.04
CA MET A 109 1.66 -2.74 15.28
C MET A 109 0.80 -3.01 16.52
N ASN A 110 -0.43 -2.49 16.55
CA ASN A 110 -1.35 -2.71 17.66
C ASN A 110 -1.82 -4.17 17.74
N SER A 111 -2.10 -4.80 16.59
CA SER A 111 -2.45 -6.22 16.53
C SER A 111 -1.29 -7.10 17.02
N ALA A 112 -0.06 -6.82 16.58
CA ALA A 112 1.12 -7.56 17.03
C ALA A 112 1.39 -7.41 18.55
N ARG A 113 1.10 -6.24 19.14
CA ARG A 113 1.21 -6.03 20.59
C ARG A 113 0.18 -6.85 21.36
N LYS A 114 -1.08 -6.87 20.91
CA LYS A 114 -2.16 -7.66 21.54
C LYS A 114 -1.86 -9.16 21.56
N GLU A 115 -1.16 -9.65 20.54
CA GLU A 115 -0.73 -11.04 20.44
C GLU A 115 0.55 -11.35 21.25
N GLY A 116 1.23 -10.33 21.81
CA GLY A 116 2.50 -10.50 22.53
C GLY A 116 3.74 -10.67 21.63
N SER A 117 3.58 -10.50 20.31
CA SER A 117 4.65 -10.63 19.30
C SER A 117 5.64 -9.46 19.34
N ILE A 118 5.27 -8.33 19.94
CA ILE A 118 6.14 -7.17 20.20
C ILE A 118 6.09 -6.87 21.72
N PRO A 119 7.23 -6.73 22.42
CA PRO A 119 7.24 -6.35 23.82
C PRO A 119 6.54 -5.01 24.03
N ASP A 120 5.69 -4.93 25.05
CA ASP A 120 5.18 -3.64 25.50
C ASP A 120 6.36 -2.72 25.83
N LYS A 121 6.35 -1.49 25.30
CA LYS A 121 7.28 -0.46 25.78
C LYS A 121 7.14 -0.42 27.31
N VAL A 122 8.28 -0.41 28.02
CA VAL A 122 8.35 -0.26 29.49
C VAL A 122 7.28 0.73 29.93
N ARG A 123 6.39 0.31 30.84
CA ARG A 123 5.24 1.09 31.29
C ARG A 123 5.75 2.41 31.88
N GLN A 124 5.69 3.48 31.10
CA GLN A 124 6.18 4.79 31.52
C GLN A 124 5.19 5.44 32.51
N PRO A 125 5.66 6.32 33.41
CA PRO A 125 4.79 7.11 34.27
C PRO A 125 3.73 7.85 33.45
N LYS A 126 2.48 7.90 33.93
CA LYS A 126 1.33 8.51 33.20
C LYS A 126 1.64 9.91 32.65
N ARG A 127 2.40 10.73 33.37
CA ARG A 127 2.79 12.09 32.96
C ARG A 127 3.70 12.10 31.72
N ILE A 128 4.66 11.18 31.64
CA ILE A 128 5.56 11.08 30.49
C ILE A 128 4.81 10.52 29.29
N LYS A 129 3.92 9.54 29.51
CA LYS A 129 3.04 9.00 28.46
C LYS A 129 2.17 10.09 27.85
N GLN A 130 1.58 10.94 28.67
CA GLN A 130 0.70 12.03 28.22
C GLN A 130 1.47 13.11 27.45
N ALA A 131 2.65 13.54 27.94
CA ALA A 131 3.50 14.49 27.22
C ALA A 131 3.99 13.94 25.87
N LEU A 132 4.35 12.65 25.81
CA LEU A 132 4.73 11.99 24.57
C LEU A 132 3.55 11.84 23.60
N GLU A 133 2.34 11.54 24.12
CA GLU A 133 1.12 11.46 23.31
C GLU A 133 0.72 12.83 22.74
N ASP A 134 0.89 13.91 23.51
CA ASP A 134 0.63 15.29 23.06
C ASP A 134 1.65 15.74 22.00
N GLU A 135 2.94 15.45 22.21
CA GLU A 135 4.01 15.71 21.24
C GLU A 135 3.84 14.87 19.96
N GLU A 136 3.48 13.60 20.10
CA GLU A 136 3.14 12.72 18.98
C GLU A 136 1.87 13.21 18.28
N MET A 137 0.85 13.69 18.98
CA MET A 137 -0.35 14.25 18.34
C MET A 137 -0.02 15.45 17.44
N MET A 138 0.92 16.30 17.88
CA MET A 138 1.41 17.46 17.12
C MET A 138 2.41 17.10 16.01
N ALA A 139 3.00 15.90 16.03
CA ALA A 139 3.93 15.45 15.01
C ALA A 139 3.22 15.20 13.66
N LYS A 140 3.87 15.57 12.57
CA LYS A 140 3.34 15.38 11.22
C LYS A 140 3.33 13.87 10.89
N PRO A 141 2.36 13.38 10.06
CA PRO A 141 2.20 11.95 9.79
C PRO A 141 3.49 11.19 9.42
N TYR A 142 4.37 11.79 8.63
CA TYR A 142 5.64 11.21 8.22
C TYR A 142 6.66 11.07 9.37
N GLN A 143 6.61 11.94 10.39
CA GLN A 143 7.47 11.85 11.58
C GLN A 143 7.07 10.68 12.49
N LYS A 144 5.86 10.13 12.31
CA LYS A 144 5.35 8.98 13.07
C LYS A 144 5.70 7.64 12.43
N LEU A 145 6.13 7.67 11.17
CA LEU A 145 6.57 6.46 10.49
C LEU A 145 7.96 6.06 11.00
N PRO A 146 8.20 4.75 11.18
CA PRO A 146 9.51 4.25 11.53
C PRO A 146 10.50 4.49 10.38
N SER A 147 11.80 4.57 10.69
CA SER A 147 12.85 4.88 9.70
C SER A 147 13.02 3.83 8.59
N ASP A 148 12.46 2.63 8.75
CA ASP A 148 12.45 1.57 7.75
C ASP A 148 11.28 1.68 6.75
N ILE A 149 10.40 2.67 6.91
CA ILE A 149 9.36 3.04 5.94
C ILE A 149 9.61 4.46 5.45
N VAL A 150 9.91 4.59 4.16
CA VAL A 150 10.19 5.88 3.52
C VAL A 150 9.08 6.20 2.51
N PRO A 151 8.16 7.11 2.84
CA PRO A 151 7.17 7.59 1.89
C PRO A 151 7.82 8.52 0.86
N LEU A 152 7.53 8.32 -0.43
CA LEU A 152 8.04 9.13 -1.55
C LEU A 152 6.93 9.39 -2.57
N ALA A 153 6.95 10.54 -3.23
CA ALA A 153 6.21 10.73 -4.48
C ALA A 153 7.02 10.18 -5.67
N PRO A 154 6.38 9.82 -6.80
CA PRO A 154 7.08 9.25 -7.97
C PRO A 154 8.24 10.11 -8.51
N GLU A 155 8.15 11.44 -8.44
CA GLU A 155 9.17 12.37 -8.93
C GLU A 155 10.51 12.18 -8.21
N PHE A 156 10.47 11.85 -6.91
CA PHE A 156 11.66 11.66 -6.08
C PHE A 156 12.38 10.34 -6.36
N MET A 157 11.80 9.47 -7.18
CA MET A 157 12.45 8.25 -7.65
C MET A 157 13.26 8.49 -8.92
N ARG A 158 13.02 9.58 -9.65
CA ARG A 158 13.72 9.90 -10.90
C ARG A 158 15.23 10.01 -10.67
N GLY A 159 16.01 9.40 -11.55
CA GLY A 159 17.49 9.46 -11.49
C GLY A 159 18.12 8.63 -10.36
N ARG A 160 17.35 7.87 -9.59
CA ARG A 160 17.86 6.99 -8.53
C ARG A 160 17.89 5.54 -8.98
N SER A 161 18.56 4.69 -8.21
CA SER A 161 18.44 3.24 -8.26
C SER A 161 18.22 2.75 -6.84
N PHE A 162 17.29 1.82 -6.65
CA PHE A 162 16.92 1.32 -5.34
C PHE A 162 17.34 -0.14 -5.20
N GLU A 163 18.14 -0.42 -4.18
CA GLU A 163 18.69 -1.75 -3.89
C GLU A 163 18.35 -2.19 -2.47
N ASP A 164 18.31 -3.50 -2.23
CA ASP A 164 18.01 -4.12 -0.93
C ASP A 164 16.67 -3.62 -0.32
N CYS A 165 15.66 -3.37 -1.13
CA CYS A 165 14.42 -2.74 -0.69
C CYS A 165 13.16 -3.39 -1.25
N ILE A 166 12.03 -3.10 -0.64
CA ILE A 166 10.72 -3.37 -1.22
C ILE A 166 10.02 -2.04 -1.50
N ILE A 167 9.54 -1.87 -2.72
CA ILE A 167 8.82 -0.68 -3.18
C ILE A 167 7.34 -1.06 -3.28
N ILE A 168 6.48 -0.36 -2.55
CA ILE A 168 5.02 -0.46 -2.67
C ILE A 168 4.55 0.76 -3.43
N VAL A 169 4.04 0.56 -4.64
CA VAL A 169 3.39 1.60 -5.44
C VAL A 169 1.89 1.47 -5.21
N ASP A 170 1.30 2.41 -4.48
CA ASP A 170 -0.12 2.40 -4.12
C ASP A 170 -0.94 3.34 -4.99
N GLU A 171 -2.22 3.02 -5.16
CA GLU A 171 -3.14 3.72 -6.07
C GLU A 171 -2.58 3.90 -7.49
N ALA A 172 -1.91 2.86 -8.01
CA ALA A 172 -1.21 2.92 -9.30
C ALA A 172 -2.12 3.20 -10.51
N GLN A 173 -3.45 3.10 -10.36
CA GLN A 173 -4.40 3.55 -11.37
C GLN A 173 -4.38 5.07 -11.58
N ASN A 174 -3.78 5.83 -10.66
CA ASN A 174 -3.62 7.29 -10.79
C ASN A 174 -2.29 7.70 -11.43
N LEU A 175 -1.45 6.75 -11.84
CA LEU A 175 -0.18 7.02 -12.52
C LEU A 175 -0.37 7.06 -14.03
N THR A 176 0.48 7.83 -14.69
CA THR A 176 0.69 7.79 -16.14
C THR A 176 1.60 6.62 -16.54
N LEU A 177 1.61 6.27 -17.83
CA LEU A 177 2.50 5.23 -18.34
C LEU A 177 3.98 5.60 -18.20
N ASP A 178 4.33 6.87 -18.39
CA ASP A 178 5.69 7.37 -18.24
C ASP A 178 6.16 7.31 -16.78
N GLU A 179 5.28 7.56 -15.81
CA GLU A 179 5.56 7.39 -14.39
C GLU A 179 5.75 5.91 -14.04
N MET A 180 4.87 5.03 -14.53
CA MET A 180 5.05 3.59 -14.37
C MET A 180 6.38 3.10 -14.94
N GLN A 181 6.74 3.52 -16.15
CA GLN A 181 8.05 3.22 -16.75
C GLN A 181 9.20 3.80 -15.91
N THR A 182 9.04 5.03 -15.44
CA THR A 182 10.02 5.67 -14.56
C THR A 182 10.25 4.84 -13.32
N LEU A 183 9.20 4.39 -12.63
CA LEU A 183 9.28 3.57 -11.42
C LEU A 183 9.95 2.22 -11.68
N VAL A 184 9.47 1.48 -12.67
CA VAL A 184 9.98 0.12 -12.99
C VAL A 184 11.47 0.17 -13.34
N THR A 185 11.93 1.20 -14.06
CA THR A 185 13.36 1.37 -14.39
C THR A 185 14.26 1.71 -13.19
N ARG A 186 13.71 1.94 -11.99
CA ARG A 186 14.49 2.15 -10.75
C ARG A 186 14.75 0.91 -9.92
N ILE A 187 14.20 -0.23 -10.32
CA ILE A 187 14.45 -1.52 -9.66
C ILE A 187 15.93 -1.88 -9.84
N GLY A 188 16.69 -1.80 -8.76
CA GLY A 188 18.08 -2.24 -8.68
C GLY A 188 18.21 -3.66 -8.12
N ARG A 189 19.41 -4.00 -7.63
CA ARG A 189 19.68 -5.34 -7.09
C ARG A 189 18.88 -5.61 -5.82
N PHE A 190 18.40 -6.84 -5.68
CA PHE A 190 17.66 -7.31 -4.49
C PHE A 190 16.47 -6.42 -4.15
N THR A 191 15.70 -6.03 -5.18
CA THR A 191 14.52 -5.17 -5.03
C THR A 191 13.26 -5.86 -5.50
N LYS A 192 12.21 -5.76 -4.69
CA LYS A 192 10.85 -6.18 -5.03
C LYS A 192 9.98 -4.95 -5.22
N MET A 193 9.22 -4.90 -6.31
CA MET A 193 8.19 -3.89 -6.50
C MET A 193 6.80 -4.54 -6.42
N VAL A 194 5.92 -3.93 -5.64
CA VAL A 194 4.53 -4.34 -5.48
C VAL A 194 3.66 -3.19 -5.96
N VAL A 195 2.99 -3.36 -7.08
CA VAL A 195 2.12 -2.35 -7.69
C VAL A 195 0.68 -2.68 -7.33
N LEU A 196 0.01 -1.78 -6.63
CA LEU A 196 -1.35 -1.95 -6.15
C LEU A 196 -2.26 -0.99 -6.90
N GLY A 197 -3.36 -1.50 -7.46
CA GLY A 197 -4.28 -0.69 -8.23
C GLY A 197 -5.73 -1.16 -8.12
N SER A 198 -6.64 -0.27 -8.47
CA SER A 198 -8.07 -0.56 -8.59
C SER A 198 -8.51 -0.25 -10.02
N PRO A 199 -8.47 -1.22 -10.95
CA PRO A 199 -8.70 -0.96 -12.38
C PRO A 199 -10.04 -0.29 -12.70
N ASN A 200 -11.08 -0.61 -11.92
CA ASN A 200 -12.46 -0.12 -12.10
C ASN A 200 -12.76 1.17 -11.31
N GLN A 201 -11.75 1.80 -10.69
CA GLN A 201 -11.88 3.03 -9.90
C GLN A 201 -10.85 4.05 -10.39
N ILE A 202 -11.09 4.62 -11.57
CA ILE A 202 -10.26 5.69 -12.14
C ILE A 202 -10.78 7.02 -11.56
N ASP A 203 -9.97 7.67 -10.71
CA ASP A 203 -10.32 8.96 -10.09
C ASP A 203 -9.97 10.17 -11.00
N ILE A 204 -9.33 9.91 -12.15
CA ILE A 204 -8.89 10.93 -13.12
C ILE A 204 -9.99 11.18 -14.16
N PRO A 205 -10.50 12.41 -14.30
CA PRO A 205 -11.49 12.75 -15.32
C PRO A 205 -10.95 12.55 -16.75
N GLY A 206 -11.58 11.68 -17.55
CA GLY A 206 -11.26 11.49 -18.97
C GLY A 206 -10.34 10.32 -19.31
N MET A 207 -9.94 9.51 -18.33
CA MET A 207 -9.28 8.21 -18.58
C MET A 207 -10.32 7.10 -18.66
N ASP A 208 -10.32 6.35 -19.77
CA ASP A 208 -11.09 5.11 -19.91
C ASP A 208 -10.31 3.90 -19.35
N GLU A 209 -11.00 2.79 -19.07
CA GLU A 209 -10.35 1.54 -18.59
C GLU A 209 -9.22 1.05 -19.51
N GLU A 210 -9.28 1.42 -20.80
CA GLU A 210 -8.26 1.11 -21.81
C GLU A 210 -6.96 1.91 -21.65
N ASP A 211 -7.01 3.09 -21.03
CA ASP A 211 -5.86 3.98 -20.80
C ASP A 211 -5.20 3.79 -19.42
N ASN A 212 -5.71 2.86 -18.62
CA ASN A 212 -5.22 2.65 -17.26
C ASN A 212 -3.78 2.12 -17.26
N ALA A 213 -2.83 3.00 -16.89
CA ALA A 213 -1.40 2.69 -16.89
C ALA A 213 -1.05 1.45 -16.06
N PHE A 214 -1.80 1.16 -15.00
CA PHE A 214 -1.63 -0.06 -14.20
C PHE A 214 -1.82 -1.33 -15.05
N LEU A 215 -2.95 -1.43 -15.77
CA LEU A 215 -3.26 -2.60 -16.60
C LEU A 215 -2.37 -2.67 -17.84
N ILE A 216 -2.12 -1.53 -18.49
CA ILE A 216 -1.22 -1.45 -19.66
C ILE A 216 0.19 -1.92 -19.27
N SER A 217 0.72 -1.42 -18.16
CA SER A 217 2.06 -1.81 -17.68
C SER A 217 2.16 -3.30 -17.39
N TYR A 218 1.12 -3.89 -16.78
CA TYR A 218 1.07 -5.34 -16.59
C TYR A 218 1.13 -6.09 -17.93
N LYS A 219 0.29 -5.72 -18.90
CA LYS A 219 0.24 -6.37 -20.22
C LYS A 219 1.57 -6.25 -20.99
N ILE A 220 2.29 -5.14 -20.83
CA ILE A 220 3.63 -4.97 -21.41
C ILE A 220 4.66 -5.91 -20.76
N LEU A 221 4.57 -6.11 -19.45
CA LEU A 221 5.56 -6.86 -18.68
C LEU A 221 5.26 -8.36 -18.56
N GLU A 222 4.00 -8.78 -18.69
CA GLU A 222 3.56 -10.18 -18.59
C GLU A 222 4.36 -11.14 -19.49
N PRO A 223 4.63 -10.82 -20.78
CA PRO A 223 5.40 -11.71 -21.66
C PRO A 223 6.83 -11.99 -21.20
N THR A 224 7.39 -11.18 -20.28
CA THR A 224 8.74 -11.41 -19.74
C THR A 224 8.79 -12.63 -18.81
N GLY A 225 7.66 -13.07 -18.26
CA GLY A 225 7.59 -14.12 -17.24
C GLY A 225 8.16 -13.72 -15.87
N LEU A 226 8.54 -12.45 -15.69
CA LEU A 226 9.17 -11.91 -14.48
C LEU A 226 8.17 -11.18 -13.56
N VAL A 227 6.89 -11.16 -13.91
CA VAL A 227 5.86 -10.45 -13.14
C VAL A 227 4.79 -11.39 -12.62
N GLY A 228 4.28 -11.10 -11.43
CA GLY A 228 3.09 -11.75 -10.87
C GLY A 228 1.86 -10.87 -11.00
N PHE A 229 0.68 -11.48 -11.02
CA PHE A 229 -0.60 -10.78 -10.97
C PHE A 229 -1.51 -11.46 -9.94
N VAL A 230 -2.11 -10.66 -9.06
CA VAL A 230 -3.06 -11.13 -8.05
C VAL A 230 -4.29 -10.25 -8.05
N GLU A 231 -5.47 -10.85 -8.10
CA GLU A 231 -6.74 -10.14 -7.96
C GLU A 231 -7.36 -10.40 -6.59
N LEU A 232 -7.67 -9.32 -5.85
CA LEU A 232 -8.45 -9.38 -4.61
C LEU A 232 -9.92 -9.07 -4.91
N THR A 233 -10.77 -10.09 -4.82
CA THR A 233 -12.20 -10.00 -5.12
C THR A 233 -13.08 -9.81 -3.88
N GLU A 234 -12.63 -10.26 -2.71
CA GLU A 234 -13.42 -10.27 -1.48
C GLU A 234 -13.27 -8.95 -0.69
N PRO A 235 -14.33 -8.12 -0.54
CA PRO A 235 -14.27 -6.91 0.27
C PRO A 235 -14.28 -7.26 1.76
N MET A 236 -13.38 -6.65 2.53
CA MET A 236 -13.36 -6.76 3.99
C MET A 236 -14.24 -5.67 4.62
N ARG A 237 -15.53 -5.69 4.31
CA ARG A 237 -16.50 -4.68 4.78
C ARG A 237 -17.53 -5.33 5.69
N SER A 238 -18.04 -4.56 6.65
CA SER A 238 -19.19 -5.00 7.43
C SER A 238 -20.41 -5.17 6.52
N SER A 239 -21.34 -6.03 6.94
CA SER A 239 -22.59 -6.26 6.21
C SER A 239 -23.35 -4.95 5.95
N PHE A 240 -23.32 -4.01 6.89
CA PHE A 240 -23.91 -2.68 6.74
C PHE A 240 -23.26 -1.88 5.60
N VAL A 241 -21.93 -1.84 5.51
CA VAL A 241 -21.24 -1.06 4.47
C VAL A 241 -21.44 -1.69 3.09
N ALA A 242 -21.45 -3.03 3.02
CA ALA A 242 -21.76 -3.74 1.77
C ALA A 242 -23.19 -3.42 1.28
N ASP A 243 -24.17 -3.50 2.16
CA ASP A 243 -25.57 -3.15 1.88
C ASP A 243 -25.74 -1.66 1.48
N PHE A 244 -25.04 -0.77 2.18
CA PHE A 244 -25.03 0.65 1.87
C PHE A 244 -24.46 0.96 0.47
N ASP A 245 -23.30 0.39 0.15
CA ASP A 245 -22.65 0.60 -1.15
C ASP A 245 -23.53 0.08 -2.30
N MET A 246 -24.14 -1.09 -2.12
CA MET A 246 -25.10 -1.67 -3.07
C MET A 246 -26.27 -0.71 -3.35
N ARG A 247 -26.89 -0.15 -2.32
CA ARG A 247 -27.99 0.82 -2.48
C ARG A 247 -27.57 2.08 -3.24
N PHE A 248 -26.35 2.56 -3.02
CA PHE A 248 -25.82 3.74 -3.74
C PHE A 248 -25.51 3.44 -5.20
N VAL A 249 -24.99 2.24 -5.50
CA VAL A 249 -24.78 1.78 -6.88
C VAL A 249 -26.12 1.69 -7.61
N GLU A 250 -27.13 1.06 -7.00
CA GLU A 250 -28.50 0.98 -7.55
C GLU A 250 -29.09 2.37 -7.80
N TYR A 251 -28.96 3.28 -6.84
CA TYR A 251 -29.41 4.67 -6.97
C TYR A 251 -28.74 5.37 -8.17
N LYS A 252 -27.41 5.29 -8.28
CA LYS A 252 -26.65 5.90 -9.38
C LYS A 252 -27.03 5.30 -10.74
N GLN A 253 -27.25 3.99 -10.83
CA GLN A 253 -27.69 3.34 -12.06
C GLN A 253 -29.10 3.77 -12.47
N ALA A 254 -30.03 3.85 -11.51
CA ALA A 254 -31.39 4.33 -11.74
C ALA A 254 -31.43 5.78 -12.22
N HIS A 255 -30.53 6.63 -11.71
CA HIS A 255 -30.50 8.08 -12.00
C HIS A 255 -29.49 8.48 -13.09
N ARG A 256 -28.71 7.53 -13.64
CA ARG A 256 -27.86 7.75 -14.82
C ARG A 256 -28.65 7.79 -16.14
N LYS A 257 -29.86 7.23 -16.20
CA LYS A 257 -30.72 7.18 -17.41
C LYS A 257 -31.43 8.51 -17.76
N GLY A 258 -31.04 9.64 -17.17
CA GLY A 258 -31.72 10.93 -17.32
C GLY A 258 -30.84 12.09 -17.81
N LYS A 259 -29.66 11.83 -18.38
CA LYS A 259 -28.81 12.84 -19.03
C LYS A 259 -28.36 12.38 -20.39
#